data_AF-A0A3B9GFJ2-F1
#
_entry.id   AF-A0A3B9GFJ2-F1
#
_cell.length_a   1.000
_cell.length_b   1.000
_cell.length_c   1.000
_cell.angle_alpha   90.00
_cell.angle_beta   90.00
_cell.angle_gamma   90.00
#
_symmetry.space_group_name_H-M   'P 1'
#
loop_
_entity.id
_entity.type
_entity.pdbx_description
1 polymer ?
#
loop_
_entity_poly.entity_id
_entity_poly.type
_entity_poly.pdbx_seq_one_letter_code
_entity_poly.pdbx_strand_id
1 'polypeptide(L)'
;MAILGAYLKDDDRNNMLLQRTIRDIDERDFIAALAGMDEASRQALYRNISRRAYESIYADLAEKEASLGPQAIQAGVAEFLRILAMHERHAAIMAPEPGEYRHGTGSIAALRSNLLIIAQACLEDDFALLERLRADEGDALMRDGIRMALDGTDPLAARGRLERRRELLLAAMGRRMDMAIEAFDCILSGESVGQTAERIEPFVDDD
;
A
#
# COMPACT_ATOMS: atom_id res chain seq x y z
N MET A 1 -18.59 -29.91 6.69
CA MET A 1 -17.77 -29.15 5.72
C MET A 1 -16.62 -28.55 6.51
N ALA A 2 -15.37 -28.73 6.09
CA ALA A 2 -14.23 -28.15 6.81
C ALA A 2 -14.28 -26.62 6.70
N ILE A 3 -13.96 -25.91 7.79
CA ILE A 3 -14.03 -24.44 7.85
C ILE A 3 -13.11 -23.80 6.81
N LEU A 4 -11.89 -24.34 6.65
CA LEU A 4 -10.92 -23.83 5.68
C LEU A 4 -11.16 -24.32 4.24
N GLY A 5 -12.07 -25.27 4.00
CA GLY A 5 -12.50 -25.68 2.65
C GLY A 5 -11.35 -25.83 1.63
N ALA A 6 -11.30 -24.93 0.65
CA ALA A 6 -10.28 -24.91 -0.41
C ALA A 6 -8.84 -24.67 0.08
N TYR A 7 -8.66 -24.02 1.23
CA TYR A 7 -7.37 -23.71 1.85
C TYR A 7 -6.70 -24.92 2.52
N LEU A 8 -7.37 -26.08 2.55
CA LEU A 8 -6.77 -27.33 3.03
C LEU A 8 -5.72 -27.91 2.07
N LYS A 9 -5.78 -27.51 0.79
CA LYS A 9 -4.81 -27.94 -0.21
C LYS A 9 -3.46 -27.32 0.10
N ASP A 10 -2.46 -28.18 0.19
CA ASP A 10 -1.07 -27.82 0.43
C ASP A 10 -0.44 -27.28 -0.86
N ASP A 11 -0.50 -25.96 -1.03
CA ASP A 11 0.19 -25.24 -2.08
C ASP A 11 0.71 -23.89 -1.57
N ASP A 12 1.70 -23.34 -2.28
CA ASP A 12 2.43 -22.14 -1.84
C ASP A 12 1.50 -20.95 -1.62
N ARG A 13 0.47 -20.79 -2.47
CA ARG A 13 -0.52 -19.71 -2.36
C ARG A 13 -1.30 -19.84 -1.05
N ASN A 14 -1.87 -21.01 -0.78
CA ASN A 14 -2.68 -21.22 0.41
C ASN A 14 -1.83 -21.11 1.68
N ASN A 15 -0.64 -21.72 1.69
CA ASN A 15 0.28 -21.65 2.81
C ASN A 15 0.69 -20.19 3.11
N MET A 16 1.04 -19.40 2.08
CA MET A 16 1.33 -17.99 2.24
C MET A 16 0.14 -17.21 2.84
N LEU A 17 -1.08 -17.45 2.35
CA LEU A 17 -2.27 -16.78 2.87
C LEU A 17 -2.52 -17.13 4.34
N LEU A 18 -2.43 -18.41 4.71
CA LEU A 18 -2.59 -18.85 6.09
C LEU A 18 -1.52 -18.27 7.01
N GLN A 19 -0.24 -18.24 6.58
CA GLN A 19 0.86 -17.64 7.35
C GLN A 19 0.64 -16.15 7.62
N ARG A 20 0.15 -15.41 6.61
CA ARG A 20 -0.20 -13.98 6.77
C ARG A 20 -1.36 -13.79 7.74
N THR A 21 -2.43 -14.57 7.58
CA THR A 21 -3.57 -14.52 8.50
C THR A 21 -3.16 -14.81 9.94
N ILE A 22 -2.32 -15.83 10.17
CA ILE A 22 -1.84 -16.19 11.51
C ILE A 22 -0.98 -15.08 12.13
N ARG A 23 -0.21 -14.36 11.32
CA ARG A 23 0.63 -13.24 11.79
C ARG A 23 -0.20 -12.03 12.21
N ASP A 24 -1.30 -11.77 11.51
CA ASP A 24 -2.08 -10.54 11.64
C ASP A 24 -3.28 -10.67 12.59
N ILE A 25 -3.59 -11.89 13.03
CA ILE A 25 -4.65 -12.14 14.02
C ILE A 25 -4.07 -12.07 15.45
N ASP A 26 -4.84 -11.46 16.36
CA ASP A 26 -4.50 -11.45 17.78
C ASP A 26 -4.51 -12.87 18.37
N GLU A 27 -3.56 -13.15 19.27
CA GLU A 27 -3.37 -14.47 19.87
C GLU A 27 -4.67 -15.01 20.51
N ARG A 28 -5.40 -14.15 21.23
CA ARG A 28 -6.66 -14.53 21.88
C ARG A 28 -7.71 -15.00 20.87
N ASP A 29 -7.88 -14.25 19.78
CA ASP A 29 -8.87 -14.56 18.75
C ASP A 29 -8.44 -15.78 17.93
N PHE A 30 -7.13 -15.96 17.75
CA PHE A 30 -6.57 -17.16 17.14
C PHE A 30 -6.84 -18.42 17.94
N ILE A 31 -6.62 -18.40 19.27
CA ILE A 31 -6.96 -19.53 20.15
C ILE A 31 -8.47 -19.82 20.11
N ALA A 32 -9.32 -18.78 20.13
CA ALA A 32 -10.76 -18.94 20.01
C ALA A 32 -11.18 -19.53 18.65
N ALA A 33 -10.52 -19.13 17.57
CA ALA A 33 -10.73 -19.69 16.23
C ALA A 33 -10.36 -21.18 16.19
N LEU A 34 -9.21 -21.56 16.74
CA LEU A 34 -8.74 -22.96 16.77
C LEU A 34 -9.71 -23.88 17.52
N ALA A 35 -10.25 -23.44 18.66
CA ALA A 35 -11.26 -24.20 19.41
C ALA A 35 -12.52 -24.50 18.56
N GLY A 36 -12.89 -23.57 17.67
CA GLY A 36 -14.06 -23.71 16.79
C GLY A 36 -13.81 -24.45 15.49
N MET A 37 -12.56 -24.68 15.12
CA MET A 37 -12.20 -25.33 13.86
C MET A 37 -12.22 -26.85 13.95
N ASP A 38 -12.57 -27.48 12.82
CA ASP A 38 -12.41 -28.92 12.63
C ASP A 38 -10.93 -29.31 12.57
N GLU A 39 -10.63 -30.57 12.87
CA GLU A 39 -9.25 -31.07 12.96
C GLU A 39 -8.46 -30.87 11.65
N ALA A 40 -9.08 -31.06 10.49
CA ALA A 40 -8.39 -30.86 9.21
C ALA A 40 -7.96 -29.40 9.03
N SER A 41 -8.84 -28.46 9.39
CA SER A 41 -8.54 -27.03 9.41
C SER A 41 -7.41 -26.68 10.39
N ARG A 42 -7.42 -27.23 11.62
CA ARG A 42 -6.33 -27.02 12.59
C ARG A 42 -4.99 -27.53 12.07
N GLN A 43 -4.96 -28.73 11.48
CA GLN A 43 -3.75 -29.31 10.92
C GLN A 43 -3.19 -28.49 9.74
N ALA A 44 -4.04 -27.82 8.95
CA ALA A 44 -3.57 -26.89 7.91
C ALA A 44 -2.88 -25.65 8.50
N LEU A 45 -3.38 -25.12 9.62
CA LEU A 45 -2.76 -24.00 10.32
C LEU A 45 -1.45 -24.40 10.98
N TYR A 46 -1.40 -25.58 11.61
CA TYR A 46 -0.21 -26.07 12.30
C TYR A 46 0.98 -26.32 11.38
N ARG A 47 0.73 -26.70 10.12
CA ARG A 47 1.78 -26.81 9.09
C ARG A 47 2.45 -25.46 8.77
N ASN A 48 1.77 -24.36 9.06
CA ASN A 48 2.18 -23.00 8.70
C ASN A 48 2.76 -22.20 9.89
N ILE A 49 3.00 -22.85 11.04
CA ILE A 49 3.63 -22.21 12.20
C ILE A 49 4.89 -22.95 12.61
N SER A 50 5.83 -22.23 13.22
CA SER A 50 7.04 -22.85 13.77
C SER A 50 6.68 -23.83 14.90
N ARG A 51 7.52 -24.86 15.10
CA ARG A 51 7.34 -25.83 16.18
C ARG A 51 7.19 -25.17 17.56
N ARG A 52 7.97 -24.13 17.84
CA ARG A 52 7.89 -23.40 19.12
C ARG A 52 6.54 -22.68 19.28
N ALA A 53 6.07 -22.03 18.22
CA ALA A 53 4.77 -21.36 18.22
C ALA A 53 3.64 -22.38 18.40
N TYR A 54 3.73 -23.52 17.71
CA TYR A 54 2.81 -24.64 17.87
C TYR A 54 2.71 -25.11 19.32
N GLU A 55 3.83 -25.40 19.98
CA GLU A 55 3.86 -25.87 21.36
C GLU A 55 3.20 -24.86 22.33
N SER A 56 3.46 -23.57 22.13
CA SER A 56 2.83 -22.48 22.92
C SER A 56 1.32 -22.41 22.69
N ILE A 57 0.89 -22.37 21.43
CA ILE A 57 -0.52 -22.29 21.03
C ILE A 57 -1.31 -23.51 21.52
N TYR A 58 -0.70 -24.69 21.44
CA TYR A 58 -1.34 -25.93 21.87
C TYR A 58 -1.56 -25.98 23.39
N ALA A 59 -0.57 -25.52 24.17
CA ALA A 59 -0.71 -25.41 25.62
C ALA A 59 -1.81 -24.42 26.01
N ASP A 60 -1.83 -23.25 25.36
CA ASP A 60 -2.84 -22.20 25.56
C ASP A 60 -4.25 -22.67 25.20
N LEU A 61 -4.39 -23.39 24.08
CA LEU A 61 -5.67 -23.96 23.68
C LEU A 61 -6.15 -24.98 24.71
N ALA A 62 -5.28 -25.90 25.17
CA ALA A 62 -5.63 -26.91 26.15
C ALA A 62 -6.07 -26.29 27.51
N GLU A 63 -5.48 -25.17 27.92
CA GLU A 63 -5.87 -24.46 29.14
C GLU A 63 -7.20 -23.70 28.95
N LYS A 64 -7.39 -23.04 27.81
CA LYS A 64 -8.47 -22.06 27.60
C LYS A 64 -9.72 -22.65 26.95
N GLU A 65 -9.63 -23.76 26.22
CA GLU A 65 -10.73 -24.33 25.41
C GLU A 65 -12.00 -24.58 26.24
N ALA A 66 -11.87 -25.14 27.44
CA ALA A 66 -13.01 -25.39 28.33
C ALA A 66 -13.69 -24.11 28.86
N SER A 67 -12.98 -22.98 28.84
CA SER A 67 -13.45 -21.69 29.34
C SER A 67 -14.02 -20.78 28.25
N LEU A 68 -13.77 -21.12 26.98
CA LEU A 68 -14.27 -20.37 25.83
C LEU A 68 -15.76 -20.64 25.60
N GLY A 69 -16.57 -19.61 25.81
CA GLY A 69 -17.99 -19.65 25.46
C GLY A 69 -18.23 -19.77 23.94
N PRO A 70 -19.36 -20.34 23.50
CA PRO A 70 -19.67 -20.51 22.06
C PRO A 70 -19.61 -19.22 21.25
N GLN A 71 -19.96 -18.08 21.85
CA GLN A 71 -19.89 -16.77 21.21
C GLN A 71 -18.45 -16.33 20.93
N ALA A 72 -17.52 -16.57 21.87
CA ALA A 72 -16.11 -16.23 21.68
C ALA A 72 -15.49 -17.07 20.56
N ILE A 73 -15.84 -18.35 20.51
CA ILE A 73 -15.41 -19.28 19.45
C ILE A 73 -15.92 -18.79 18.08
N GLN A 74 -17.21 -18.47 17.97
CA GLN A 74 -17.80 -17.96 16.73
C GLN A 74 -17.15 -16.64 16.29
N ALA A 75 -16.89 -15.73 17.23
CA ALA A 75 -16.23 -14.46 16.94
C ALA A 75 -14.78 -14.68 16.44
N GLY A 76 -14.01 -15.55 17.10
CA GLY A 76 -12.64 -15.87 16.69
C GLY A 76 -12.59 -16.49 15.29
N VAL A 77 -13.45 -17.48 15.00
CA VAL A 77 -13.55 -18.07 13.64
C VAL A 77 -13.93 -17.02 12.61
N ALA A 78 -14.93 -16.17 12.90
CA ALA A 78 -15.37 -15.12 11.98
C ALA A 78 -14.25 -14.11 11.70
N GLU A 79 -13.49 -13.72 12.73
CA GLU A 79 -12.37 -12.79 12.59
C GLU A 79 -11.23 -13.39 11.78
N PHE A 80 -10.86 -14.64 12.04
CA PHE A 80 -9.87 -15.36 11.24
C PHE A 80 -10.26 -15.40 9.76
N LEU A 81 -11.50 -15.77 9.45
CA LEU A 81 -12.01 -15.82 8.08
C LEU A 81 -12.08 -14.42 7.44
N ARG A 82 -12.38 -13.38 8.22
CA ARG A 82 -12.38 -11.99 7.76
C ARG A 82 -10.97 -11.55 7.34
N ILE A 83 -9.96 -11.84 8.15
CA ILE A 83 -8.55 -11.53 7.86
C ILE A 83 -8.06 -12.37 6.66
N LEU A 84 -8.39 -13.65 6.60
CA LEU A 84 -8.06 -14.52 5.46
C LEU A 84 -8.67 -13.98 4.15
N ALA A 85 -9.95 -13.63 4.16
CA ALA A 85 -10.62 -13.04 3.00
C ALA A 85 -10.00 -11.69 2.60
N MET A 86 -9.54 -10.89 3.57
CA MET A 86 -8.79 -9.67 3.28
C MET A 86 -7.48 -9.97 2.54
N HIS A 87 -6.68 -10.93 3.02
CA HIS A 87 -5.44 -11.30 2.34
C HIS A 87 -5.67 -11.93 0.97
N GLU A 88 -6.74 -12.71 0.79
CA GLU A 88 -7.11 -13.24 -0.53
C GLU A 88 -7.41 -12.09 -1.51
N ARG A 89 -8.19 -11.09 -1.09
CA ARG A 89 -8.45 -9.90 -1.92
C ARG A 89 -7.17 -9.15 -2.28
N HIS A 90 -6.23 -9.02 -1.35
CA HIS A 90 -4.95 -8.36 -1.61
C HIS A 90 -4.10 -9.18 -2.60
N ALA A 91 -4.03 -10.50 -2.43
CA ALA A 91 -3.28 -11.39 -3.31
C ALA A 91 -3.90 -11.52 -4.72
N ALA A 92 -5.18 -11.20 -4.88
CA ALA A 92 -5.84 -11.16 -6.18
C ALA A 92 -5.51 -9.90 -7.00
N ILE A 93 -4.89 -8.88 -6.39
CA ILE A 93 -4.47 -7.68 -7.11
C ILE A 93 -3.23 -8.03 -7.93
N MET A 94 -3.38 -8.00 -9.25
CA MET A 94 -2.25 -8.09 -10.17
C MET A 94 -1.65 -6.71 -10.38
N ALA A 95 -0.34 -6.60 -10.15
CA ALA A 95 0.41 -5.43 -10.57
C ALA A 95 0.47 -5.41 -12.11
N PRO A 96 0.38 -4.22 -12.74
CA PRO A 96 0.68 -4.08 -14.17
C PRO A 96 2.12 -4.49 -14.46
N GLU A 97 2.39 -4.87 -15.72
CA GLU A 97 3.74 -5.20 -16.15
C GLU A 97 4.66 -3.96 -16.08
N PRO A 98 5.96 -4.10 -15.75
CA PRO A 98 6.89 -2.96 -15.68
C PRO A 98 6.94 -2.11 -16.95
N GLY A 99 6.73 -2.72 -18.13
CA GLY A 99 6.69 -2.04 -19.42
C GLY A 99 5.46 -1.14 -19.64
N GLU A 100 4.45 -1.24 -18.78
CA GLU A 100 3.26 -0.40 -18.83
C GLU A 100 3.41 0.92 -18.04
N TYR A 101 4.56 1.14 -17.40
CA TYR A 101 4.84 2.37 -16.67
C TYR A 101 4.76 3.60 -17.58
N ARG A 102 4.00 4.62 -17.16
CA ARG A 102 3.78 5.84 -17.95
C ARG A 102 4.40 7.05 -17.27
N HIS A 103 5.59 7.44 -17.69
CA HIS A 103 6.31 8.61 -17.16
C HIS A 103 5.51 9.90 -17.36
N GLY A 104 5.55 10.80 -16.37
CA GLY A 104 4.93 12.13 -16.46
C GLY A 104 3.42 12.12 -16.73
N THR A 105 2.73 11.03 -16.38
CA THR A 105 1.29 10.91 -16.64
C THR A 105 0.47 11.91 -15.83
N GLY A 106 -0.42 12.67 -16.50
CA GLY A 106 -1.45 13.49 -15.85
C GLY A 106 -2.71 12.72 -15.46
N SER A 107 -2.84 11.45 -15.85
CA SER A 107 -4.03 10.63 -15.57
C SER A 107 -3.94 9.91 -14.23
N ILE A 108 -4.99 10.03 -13.41
CA ILE A 108 -5.14 9.33 -12.12
C ILE A 108 -5.08 7.80 -12.31
N ALA A 109 -5.67 7.28 -13.39
CA ALA A 109 -5.67 5.83 -13.65
C ALA A 109 -4.27 5.30 -13.95
N ALA A 110 -3.48 6.07 -14.71
CA ALA A 110 -2.09 5.73 -14.99
C ALA A 110 -1.20 5.94 -13.76
N LEU A 111 -1.44 6.97 -12.95
CA LEU A 111 -0.76 7.16 -11.66
C LEU A 111 -0.99 5.97 -10.73
N ARG A 112 -2.23 5.50 -10.59
CA ARG A 112 -2.56 4.27 -9.84
C ARG A 112 -1.76 3.09 -10.38
N SER A 113 -1.68 2.92 -11.69
CA SER A 113 -0.98 1.81 -12.33
C SER A 113 0.52 1.87 -12.04
N ASN A 114 1.15 3.04 -12.20
CA ASN A 114 2.55 3.28 -11.86
C ASN A 114 2.85 2.97 -10.39
N LEU A 115 1.99 3.41 -9.46
CA LEU A 115 2.16 3.13 -8.03
C LEU A 115 2.09 1.64 -7.70
N LEU A 116 1.26 0.86 -8.41
CA LEU A 116 1.22 -0.60 -8.26
C LEU A 116 2.49 -1.26 -8.79
N ILE A 117 3.04 -0.79 -9.93
CA ILE A 117 4.33 -1.27 -10.45
C ILE A 117 5.44 -1.01 -9.42
N ILE A 118 5.50 0.21 -8.85
CA ILE A 118 6.49 0.57 -7.81
C ILE A 118 6.31 -0.31 -6.58
N ALA A 119 5.08 -0.51 -6.10
CA ALA A 119 4.81 -1.35 -4.93
C ALA A 119 5.24 -2.81 -5.15
N GLN A 120 5.00 -3.36 -6.35
CA GLN A 120 5.45 -4.70 -6.72
C GLN A 120 6.97 -4.78 -6.77
N ALA A 121 7.63 -3.80 -7.38
CA ALA A 121 9.09 -3.76 -7.44
C ALA A 121 9.72 -3.69 -6.04
N CYS A 122 9.13 -2.92 -5.11
CA CYS A 122 9.55 -2.90 -3.71
C CYS A 122 9.31 -4.25 -3.00
N LEU A 123 8.22 -4.96 -3.31
CA LEU A 123 7.92 -6.27 -2.73
C LEU A 123 8.90 -7.35 -3.20
N GLU A 124 9.37 -7.24 -4.45
CA GLU A 124 10.30 -8.18 -5.09
C GLU A 124 11.77 -7.80 -4.91
N ASP A 125 12.06 -6.73 -4.17
CA ASP A 125 13.40 -6.15 -4.03
C ASP A 125 14.07 -5.84 -5.39
N ASP A 126 13.28 -5.48 -6.42
CA ASP A 126 13.78 -5.09 -7.75
C ASP A 126 14.26 -3.63 -7.75
N PHE A 127 15.39 -3.42 -7.06
CA PHE A 127 16.02 -2.10 -6.95
C PHE A 127 16.52 -1.56 -8.30
N ALA A 128 16.82 -2.44 -9.26
CA ALA A 128 17.27 -2.03 -10.59
C ALA A 128 16.11 -1.39 -11.38
N LEU A 129 14.92 -1.97 -11.31
CA LEU A 129 13.72 -1.36 -11.88
C LEU A 129 13.42 -0.03 -11.21
N LEU A 130 13.42 0.04 -9.87
CA LEU A 130 13.14 1.27 -9.13
C LEU A 130 14.09 2.41 -9.47
N GLU A 131 15.40 2.14 -9.59
CA GLU A 131 16.38 3.16 -10.00
C GLU A 131 16.15 3.67 -11.43
N ARG A 132 15.81 2.77 -12.36
CA ARG A 132 15.45 3.16 -13.73
C ARG A 132 14.21 4.03 -13.75
N LEU A 133 13.14 3.61 -13.07
CA LEU A 133 11.89 4.37 -12.98
C LEU A 133 12.15 5.76 -12.38
N ARG A 134 12.97 5.85 -11.32
CA ARG A 134 13.36 7.13 -10.70
C ARG A 134 14.11 8.05 -11.66
N ALA A 135 15.04 7.50 -12.45
CA ALA A 135 15.85 8.28 -13.39
C ALA A 135 15.00 8.87 -14.54
N ASP A 136 14.05 8.08 -15.04
CA ASP A 136 13.22 8.43 -16.19
C ASP A 136 11.95 9.22 -15.80
N GLU A 137 11.58 9.25 -14.52
CA GLU A 137 10.39 9.96 -14.05
C GLU A 137 10.56 11.48 -14.12
N GLY A 138 9.63 12.16 -14.81
CA GLY A 138 9.58 13.61 -14.93
C GLY A 138 8.88 14.29 -13.75
N ASP A 139 7.96 13.59 -13.08
CA ASP A 139 7.26 14.11 -11.91
C ASP A 139 8.17 14.09 -10.67
N ALA A 140 8.41 15.27 -10.09
CA ALA A 140 9.31 15.44 -8.96
C ALA A 140 8.80 14.76 -7.68
N LEU A 141 7.48 14.72 -7.45
CA LEU A 141 6.89 14.09 -6.28
C LEU A 141 7.03 12.56 -6.36
N MET A 142 6.77 11.98 -7.54
CA MET A 142 6.97 10.56 -7.80
C MET A 142 8.43 10.16 -7.68
N ARG A 143 9.34 10.94 -8.27
CA ARG A 143 10.79 10.71 -8.18
C ARG A 143 11.28 10.71 -6.73
N ASP A 144 10.85 11.69 -5.93
CA ASP A 144 11.17 11.78 -4.51
C ASP A 144 10.59 10.59 -3.73
N GLY A 145 9.36 10.16 -4.05
CA GLY A 145 8.71 8.99 -3.45
C GLY A 145 9.45 7.67 -3.73
N ILE A 146 9.83 7.42 -4.98
CA ILE A 146 10.61 6.23 -5.38
C ILE A 146 11.97 6.21 -4.66
N ARG A 147 12.64 7.37 -4.57
CA ARG A 147 13.89 7.50 -3.82
C ARG A 147 13.72 7.13 -2.34
N MET A 148 12.68 7.64 -1.69
CA MET A 148 12.43 7.33 -0.28
C MET A 148 12.15 5.84 -0.06
N ALA A 149 11.49 5.18 -1.01
CA ALA A 149 11.27 3.73 -0.98
C ALA A 149 12.59 2.96 -1.13
N LEU A 150 13.45 3.35 -2.06
CA LEU A 150 14.81 2.79 -2.24
C LEU A 150 15.67 2.95 -0.98
N ASP A 151 15.61 4.13 -0.35
CA ASP A 151 16.38 4.45 0.85
C ASP A 151 15.84 3.76 2.12
N GLY A 152 14.71 3.04 2.04
CA GLY A 152 14.05 2.43 3.21
C GLY A 152 13.60 3.47 4.25
N THR A 153 13.19 4.66 3.78
CA THR A 153 12.83 5.78 4.67
C THR A 153 11.63 5.41 5.55
N ASP A 154 11.67 5.79 6.82
CA ASP A 154 10.54 5.64 7.74
C ASP A 154 9.24 6.23 7.13
N PRO A 155 8.10 5.51 7.16
CA PRO A 155 6.86 5.94 6.53
C PRO A 155 6.32 7.30 7.03
N LEU A 156 6.48 7.61 8.31
CA LEU A 156 6.00 8.89 8.86
C LEU A 156 6.90 10.04 8.39
N ALA A 157 8.22 9.83 8.38
CA ALA A 157 9.17 10.79 7.84
C ALA A 157 8.96 11.02 6.33
N ALA A 158 8.76 9.96 5.56
CA ALA A 158 8.48 10.03 4.13
C ALA A 158 7.20 10.82 3.85
N ARG A 159 6.12 10.54 4.59
CA ARG A 159 4.85 11.26 4.50
C ARG A 159 5.02 12.76 4.71
N GLY A 160 5.69 13.18 5.80
CA GLY A 160 5.89 14.60 6.08
C GLY A 160 6.70 15.32 4.99
N ARG A 161 7.69 14.65 4.39
CA ARG A 161 8.47 15.21 3.27
C ARG A 161 7.63 15.34 2.00
N LEU A 162 6.86 14.31 1.65
CA LEU A 162 5.99 14.32 0.46
C LEU A 162 4.85 15.33 0.60
N GLU A 163 4.26 15.49 1.79
CA GLU A 163 3.22 16.49 2.06
C GLU A 163 3.78 17.91 1.89
N ARG A 164 4.97 18.21 2.46
CA ARG A 164 5.65 19.49 2.24
C ARG A 164 5.96 19.73 0.77
N ARG A 165 6.45 18.70 0.06
CA ARG A 165 6.75 18.79 -1.39
C ARG A 165 5.50 19.09 -2.20
N ARG A 166 4.39 18.42 -1.89
CA ARG A 166 3.07 18.67 -2.50
C ARG A 166 2.65 20.12 -2.29
N GLU A 167 2.77 20.66 -1.07
CA GLU A 167 2.42 22.05 -0.77
C GLU A 167 3.24 23.04 -1.58
N LEU A 168 4.56 22.84 -1.67
CA LEU A 168 5.44 23.68 -2.48
C LEU A 168 5.10 23.62 -3.98
N LEU A 169 4.81 22.43 -4.51
CA LEU A 169 4.41 22.25 -5.90
C LEU A 169 3.06 22.90 -6.21
N LEU A 170 2.08 22.80 -5.31
CA LEU A 170 0.78 23.46 -5.45
C LEU A 170 0.92 24.98 -5.41
N ALA A 171 1.73 25.52 -4.49
CA ALA A 171 1.99 26.96 -4.43
C ALA A 171 2.67 27.48 -5.70
N ALA A 172 3.68 26.77 -6.21
CA ALA A 172 4.35 27.12 -7.45
C ALA A 172 3.42 27.04 -8.67
N MET A 173 2.54 26.03 -8.74
CA MET A 173 1.55 25.91 -9.81
C MET A 173 0.52 27.04 -9.72
N GLY A 174 0.03 27.36 -8.53
CA GLY A 174 -0.88 28.48 -8.28
C GLY A 174 -0.31 29.80 -8.83
N ARG A 175 0.93 30.13 -8.45
CA ARG A 175 1.62 31.33 -8.97
C ARG A 175 1.73 31.36 -10.49
N ARG A 176 2.06 30.22 -11.12
CA ARG A 176 2.12 30.13 -12.59
C ARG A 176 0.75 30.35 -13.24
N MET A 177 -0.31 29.84 -12.63
CA MET A 177 -1.67 30.05 -13.12
C MET A 177 -2.07 31.52 -12.97
N ASP A 178 -1.80 32.13 -11.82
CA ASP A 178 -2.10 33.55 -11.58
C ASP A 178 -1.34 34.46 -12.56
N MET A 179 -0.04 34.18 -12.77
CA MET A 179 0.78 34.88 -13.76
C MET A 179 0.22 34.74 -15.18
N ALA A 180 -0.23 33.54 -15.56
CA ALA A 180 -0.83 33.29 -16.86
C ALA A 180 -2.17 34.01 -17.03
N ILE A 181 -2.99 34.05 -15.98
CA ILE A 181 -4.26 34.79 -15.97
C ILE A 181 -4.00 36.28 -16.20
N GLU A 182 -3.07 36.88 -15.45
CA GLU A 182 -2.70 38.29 -15.61
C GLU A 182 -2.18 38.55 -17.03
N ALA A 183 -1.29 37.69 -17.54
CA ALA A 183 -0.77 37.81 -18.90
C ALA A 183 -1.89 37.79 -19.95
N PHE A 184 -2.85 36.88 -19.83
CA PHE A 184 -3.97 36.80 -20.75
C PHE A 184 -4.91 38.00 -20.63
N ASP A 185 -5.14 38.53 -19.43
CA ASP A 185 -5.97 39.72 -19.24
C ASP A 185 -5.37 40.96 -19.92
N CYS A 186 -4.05 41.17 -19.76
CA CYS A 186 -3.30 42.20 -20.48
C CYS A 186 -3.42 42.05 -22.01
N ILE A 187 -3.20 40.82 -22.52
CA ILE A 187 -3.27 40.54 -23.97
C ILE A 187 -4.66 40.80 -24.52
N LEU A 188 -5.70 40.35 -23.82
CA LEU A 188 -7.10 40.54 -24.24
C LEU A 188 -7.53 42.01 -24.16
N SER A 189 -6.92 42.77 -23.26
CA SER A 189 -7.11 44.23 -23.13
C SER A 189 -6.33 45.05 -24.16
N GLY A 190 -5.51 44.40 -25.01
CA GLY A 190 -4.72 45.06 -26.04
C GLY A 190 -3.47 45.78 -25.52
N GLU A 191 -2.99 45.41 -24.33
CA GLU A 191 -1.75 45.94 -23.78
C GLU A 191 -0.53 45.53 -24.62
N SER A 192 0.50 46.37 -24.61
CA SER A 192 1.77 46.06 -25.26
C SER A 192 2.58 45.02 -24.48
N VAL A 193 3.51 44.34 -25.16
CA VAL A 193 4.41 43.35 -24.54
C VAL A 193 5.15 43.92 -23.33
N GLY A 194 5.55 45.20 -23.37
CA GLY A 194 6.23 45.85 -22.24
C GLY A 194 5.32 46.03 -21.02
N GLN A 195 4.05 46.39 -21.24
CA GLN A 195 3.06 46.52 -20.16
C GLN A 195 2.72 45.15 -19.57
N THR A 196 2.55 44.13 -20.41
CA THR A 196 2.34 42.75 -19.94
C THR A 196 3.54 42.26 -19.13
N ALA A 197 4.77 42.52 -19.58
CA ALA A 197 5.98 42.15 -18.84
C ALA A 197 6.03 42.80 -17.45
N GLU A 198 5.74 44.10 -17.35
CA GLU A 198 5.68 44.83 -16.07
C GLU A 198 4.64 44.23 -15.11
N ARG A 199 3.51 43.75 -15.63
CA ARG A 199 2.41 43.16 -14.86
C ARG A 199 2.72 41.76 -14.33
N ILE A 200 3.52 40.98 -15.07
CA ILE A 200 3.86 39.60 -14.69
C ILE A 200 5.17 39.49 -13.90
N GLU A 201 6.02 40.53 -13.90
CA GLU A 201 7.28 40.56 -13.14
C GLU A 201 7.13 40.17 -11.66
N PRO A 202 6.09 40.63 -10.92
CA PRO A 202 5.92 40.26 -9.51
C PRO A 202 5.68 38.77 -9.25
N PHE A 203 5.40 37.97 -10.28
CA PHE A 203 5.20 36.52 -10.15
C PHE A 203 6.50 35.73 -10.43
N VAL A 204 7.52 36.38 -10.98
CA VAL A 204 8.82 35.77 -11.31
C VAL A 204 9.77 35.84 -10.12
N ASP A 205 9.70 36.92 -9.34
CA ASP A 205 10.49 37.12 -8.13
C ASP A 205 9.80 36.50 -6.90
N ASP A 206 10.32 35.35 -6.45
CA ASP A 206 10.36 34.93 -5.03
C ASP A 206 11.07 33.56 -4.92
N ASP A 207 12.38 33.61 -4.67
CA ASP A 207 13.14 32.62 -3.89
C ASP A 207 13.49 33.22 -2.52
#